data_AF-A0A8J9T4S0-F1
#
_entry.id   AF-A0A8J9T4S0-F1
#
_cell.length_a   1.000
_cell.length_b   1.000
_cell.length_c   1.000
_cell.angle_alpha   90.00
_cell.angle_beta   90.00
_cell.angle_gamma   90.00
#
_symmetry.space_group_name_H-M   'P 1'
#
loop_
_entity.id
_entity.type
_entity.pdbx_description
1 polymer ?
#
loop_
_entity_poly.entity_id
_entity_poly.type
_entity_poly.pdbx_seq_one_letter_code
_entity_poly.pdbx_strand_id
1 'polypeptide(L)'
;GIGFVTGFVFVMAYFIMISIESTEQLAKTLRPIFRIFPGYNVGDGFIQMANAFWERRIQGTDSGRPFSWEVAGKPVLLLYGLAPIYFLILLILEYSGDGSAGGKIGWVIRSAKSSWERLILRCNGVHADCSLDDGLKEGTRDEDVEGERIFVYENIDQLKHSAPIVYQDLWKIYPPSVGLFGTMAAF
;
A
#
# COMPACT_ATOMS: atom_id res chain seq x y z
N GLY A 1 -5.52 -2.03 8.13
CA GLY A 1 -6.76 -1.31 7.73
C GLY A 1 -7.11 -1.56 6.28
N ILE A 2 -6.38 -0.95 5.34
CA ILE A 2 -6.74 -0.88 3.91
C ILE A 2 -6.95 -2.27 3.26
N GLY A 3 -6.08 -3.25 3.52
CA GLY A 3 -6.22 -4.60 2.95
C GLY A 3 -7.49 -5.36 3.40
N PHE A 4 -7.96 -5.09 4.62
CA PHE A 4 -9.22 -5.66 5.11
C PHE A 4 -10.43 -4.97 4.46
N VAL A 5 -10.40 -3.63 4.42
CA VAL A 5 -11.49 -2.82 3.81
C VAL A 5 -11.66 -3.16 2.33
N THR A 6 -10.56 -3.25 1.57
CA THR A 6 -10.59 -3.65 0.15
C THR A 6 -11.14 -5.06 -0.04
N GLY A 7 -10.69 -6.02 0.78
CA GLY A 7 -11.26 -7.37 0.77
C GLY A 7 -12.75 -7.40 1.06
N PHE A 8 -13.22 -6.63 2.05
CA PHE A 8 -14.64 -6.51 2.38
C PHE A 8 -15.47 -5.90 1.24
N VAL A 9 -14.96 -4.84 0.60
CA VAL A 9 -15.62 -4.24 -0.57
C VAL A 9 -15.75 -5.25 -1.71
N PHE A 10 -14.74 -6.09 -1.96
CA PHE A 10 -14.84 -7.13 -2.98
C PHE A 10 -15.87 -8.22 -2.65
N VAL A 11 -16.03 -8.59 -1.37
CA VAL A 11 -17.08 -9.53 -0.95
C VAL A 11 -18.46 -8.95 -1.22
N MET A 12 -18.67 -7.69 -0.84
CA MET A 12 -19.92 -6.98 -1.09
C MET A 12 -20.20 -6.83 -2.59
N ALA A 13 -19.21 -6.43 -3.37
CA ALA A 13 -19.32 -6.32 -4.82
C ALA A 13 -19.70 -7.67 -5.46
N TYR A 14 -19.03 -8.75 -5.04
CA TYR A 14 -19.35 -10.10 -5.51
C TYR A 14 -20.79 -10.51 -5.17
N PHE A 15 -21.24 -10.25 -3.93
CA PHE A 15 -22.60 -10.56 -3.49
C PHE A 15 -23.67 -9.76 -4.24
N ILE A 16 -23.41 -8.48 -4.51
CA ILE A 16 -24.33 -7.65 -5.32
C ILE A 16 -24.37 -8.17 -6.76
N MET A 17 -23.21 -8.46 -7.36
CA MET A 17 -23.15 -8.92 -8.75
C MET A 17 -23.79 -10.30 -8.96
N ILE A 18 -23.73 -11.20 -7.99
CA ILE A 18 -24.40 -12.51 -8.08
C ILE A 18 -25.91 -12.40 -7.89
N SER A 19 -26.40 -11.32 -7.26
CA SER A 19 -27.84 -11.07 -7.05
C SER A 19 -28.54 -10.54 -8.30
N ILE A 20 -27.79 -10.05 -9.29
CA ILE A 20 -28.33 -9.51 -10.54
C ILE A 20 -27.98 -10.50 -11.67
N GLU A 21 -29.00 -11.05 -12.33
CA GLU A 21 -28.85 -12.08 -13.38
C GLU A 21 -27.89 -11.66 -14.50
N SER A 22 -27.92 -10.39 -14.92
CA SER A 22 -27.07 -9.87 -15.99
C SER A 22 -25.57 -9.81 -15.63
N THR A 23 -25.22 -9.76 -14.34
CA THR A 23 -23.84 -9.65 -13.86
C THR A 23 -23.30 -10.94 -13.22
N GLU A 24 -24.13 -11.98 -13.13
CA GLU A 24 -23.76 -13.24 -12.44
C GLU A 24 -22.56 -13.93 -13.09
N GLN A 25 -22.55 -14.03 -14.42
CA GLN A 25 -21.46 -14.67 -15.16
C GLN A 25 -20.14 -13.88 -15.03
N LEU A 26 -20.23 -12.56 -15.01
CA LEU A 26 -19.09 -11.68 -14.75
C LEU A 26 -18.54 -11.91 -13.34
N ALA A 27 -19.41 -11.99 -12.33
CA ALA A 27 -19.04 -12.26 -10.95
C ALA A 27 -18.29 -13.58 -10.81
N LYS A 28 -18.77 -14.64 -11.47
CA LYS A 28 -18.10 -15.97 -11.49
C LYS A 28 -16.72 -15.90 -12.13
N THR A 29 -16.56 -15.11 -13.19
CA THR A 29 -15.29 -14.93 -13.90
C THR A 29 -14.29 -14.10 -13.09
N LEU A 30 -14.75 -13.08 -12.34
CA LEU A 30 -13.91 -12.23 -11.49
C LEU A 30 -13.55 -12.88 -10.15
N ARG A 31 -14.31 -13.90 -9.72
CA ARG A 31 -14.12 -14.58 -8.42
C ARG A 31 -12.66 -15.01 -8.15
N PRO A 32 -11.90 -15.60 -9.09
CA PRO A 32 -10.51 -15.98 -8.85
C PRO A 32 -9.60 -14.79 -8.54
N ILE A 33 -9.86 -13.63 -9.16
CA ILE A 33 -9.09 -12.40 -8.93
C ILE A 33 -9.35 -11.87 -7.52
N PHE A 34 -10.61 -11.85 -7.09
CA PHE A 34 -10.96 -11.42 -5.73
C PHE A 34 -10.35 -12.33 -4.64
N ARG A 35 -10.18 -13.63 -4.93
CA ARG A 35 -9.53 -14.59 -4.02
C ARG A 35 -8.04 -14.35 -3.77
N ILE A 36 -7.40 -13.45 -4.52
CA ILE A 36 -6.02 -13.03 -4.21
C ILE A 36 -5.99 -12.22 -2.91
N PHE A 37 -7.09 -11.52 -2.58
CA PHE A 37 -7.16 -10.68 -1.40
C PHE A 37 -7.55 -11.50 -0.16
N PRO A 38 -6.73 -11.51 0.90
CA PRO A 38 -7.00 -12.33 2.09
C PRO A 38 -8.32 -11.96 2.77
N GLY A 39 -8.67 -10.67 2.80
CA GLY A 39 -9.95 -10.22 3.35
C GLY A 39 -11.18 -10.78 2.60
N TYR A 40 -11.07 -11.00 1.29
CA TYR A 40 -12.14 -11.62 0.52
C TYR A 40 -12.33 -13.09 0.89
N ASN A 41 -11.24 -13.87 1.02
CA ASN A 41 -11.31 -15.28 1.39
C ASN A 41 -11.95 -15.50 2.77
N VAL A 42 -11.64 -14.62 3.74
CA VAL A 42 -12.27 -14.66 5.07
C VAL A 42 -13.77 -14.41 4.96
N GLY A 43 -14.19 -13.37 4.23
CA GLY A 43 -15.62 -13.06 4.04
C GLY A 43 -16.38 -14.13 3.29
N ASP A 44 -15.82 -14.66 2.18
CA ASP A 44 -16.39 -15.76 1.39
C ASP A 44 -16.59 -17.01 2.28
N GLY A 45 -15.61 -17.32 3.15
CA GLY A 45 -15.71 -18.41 4.11
C GLY A 45 -16.82 -18.21 5.15
N PHE A 46 -16.96 -17.00 5.72
CA PHE A 46 -18.05 -16.71 6.66
C PHE A 46 -19.43 -16.83 6.01
N ILE A 47 -19.60 -16.32 4.78
CA ILE A 47 -20.87 -16.42 4.05
C ILE A 47 -21.22 -17.88 3.78
N GLN A 48 -20.26 -18.69 3.30
CA GLN A 48 -20.50 -20.11 3.02
C GLN A 48 -20.81 -20.90 4.30
N MET A 49 -20.13 -20.62 5.41
CA MET A 49 -20.46 -21.24 6.70
C MET A 49 -21.86 -20.84 7.20
N ALA A 50 -22.25 -19.58 7.05
CA ALA A 50 -23.58 -19.11 7.42
C ALA A 50 -24.66 -19.80 6.57
N ASN A 51 -24.46 -19.90 5.25
CA ASN A 51 -25.37 -20.61 4.36
C ASN A 51 -25.49 -22.09 4.73
N ALA A 52 -24.37 -22.78 4.93
CA ALA A 52 -24.36 -24.18 5.34
C ALA A 52 -25.03 -24.41 6.71
N PHE A 53 -24.91 -23.46 7.64
CA PHE A 53 -25.62 -23.51 8.92
C PHE A 53 -27.14 -23.43 8.71
N TRP A 54 -27.60 -22.49 7.89
CA TRP A 54 -29.02 -22.29 7.63
C TRP A 54 -29.65 -23.45 6.84
N GLU A 55 -28.94 -23.97 5.83
CA GLU A 55 -29.38 -25.15 5.08
C GLU A 55 -29.59 -26.35 6.00
N ARG A 56 -28.64 -26.62 6.91
CA ARG A 56 -28.80 -27.70 7.91
C ARG A 56 -29.95 -27.43 8.86
N ARG A 57 -30.08 -26.18 9.34
CA ARG A 57 -31.06 -25.85 10.38
C ARG A 57 -32.49 -25.86 9.86
N ILE A 58 -32.71 -25.36 8.64
CA ILE A 58 -34.04 -25.14 8.06
C ILE A 58 -34.44 -26.30 7.14
N GLN A 59 -33.55 -26.71 6.23
CA GLN A 59 -33.88 -27.70 5.21
C GLN A 59 -33.62 -29.14 5.68
N GLY A 60 -32.89 -29.32 6.79
CA GLY A 60 -32.49 -30.64 7.27
C GLY A 60 -31.50 -31.34 6.34
N THR A 61 -30.96 -30.63 5.35
CA THR A 61 -29.98 -31.14 4.39
C THR A 61 -28.62 -31.21 5.06
N ASP A 62 -27.91 -32.32 4.87
CA ASP A 62 -26.58 -32.52 5.43
C ASP A 62 -25.54 -31.81 4.54
N SER A 63 -25.54 -30.47 4.53
CA SER A 63 -24.62 -29.61 3.77
C SER A 63 -23.21 -29.67 4.36
N GLY A 64 -22.59 -30.86 4.34
CA GLY A 64 -21.52 -31.41 5.20
C GLY A 64 -20.60 -30.48 6.00
N ARG A 65 -20.08 -30.97 7.13
CA ARG A 65 -19.24 -30.30 8.18
C ARG A 65 -18.67 -28.89 7.85
N PRO A 66 -18.64 -27.94 8.82
CA PRO A 66 -18.17 -26.55 8.58
C PRO A 66 -16.81 -26.42 7.86
N PHE A 67 -15.88 -27.35 8.10
CA PHE A 67 -14.56 -27.39 7.45
C PHE A 67 -14.49 -28.27 6.20
N SER A 68 -15.64 -28.60 5.61
CA SER A 68 -15.67 -29.28 4.32
C SER A 68 -15.08 -28.36 3.25
N TRP A 69 -14.54 -28.99 2.20
CA TRP A 69 -13.86 -28.31 1.11
C TRP A 69 -14.72 -27.21 0.47
N GLU A 70 -16.02 -27.48 0.32
CA GLU A 70 -17.01 -26.61 -0.31
C GLU A 70 -17.52 -25.48 0.59
N VAL A 71 -17.26 -25.52 1.90
CA VAL A 71 -17.76 -24.51 2.86
C VAL A 71 -16.64 -23.57 3.29
N ALA A 72 -15.63 -24.09 3.99
CA ALA A 72 -14.52 -23.28 4.51
C ALA A 72 -13.14 -23.81 4.09
N GLY A 73 -13.05 -25.07 3.64
CA GLY A 73 -11.76 -25.70 3.34
C GLY A 73 -11.00 -24.97 2.22
N LYS A 74 -11.68 -24.63 1.13
CA LYS A 74 -11.07 -23.92 -0.01
C LYS A 74 -10.54 -22.52 0.34
N PRO A 75 -11.31 -21.58 0.95
CA PRO A 75 -10.78 -20.28 1.32
C PRO A 75 -9.68 -20.36 2.38
N VAL A 76 -9.77 -21.30 3.34
CA VAL A 76 -8.72 -21.53 4.34
C VAL A 76 -7.43 -22.01 3.68
N LEU A 77 -7.51 -22.98 2.76
CA LEU A 77 -6.32 -23.46 2.06
C LEU A 77 -5.67 -22.35 1.22
N LEU A 78 -6.48 -21.54 0.53
CA LEU A 78 -5.97 -20.39 -0.24
C LEU A 78 -5.28 -19.36 0.65
N LEU A 79 -5.83 -19.07 1.83
CA LEU A 79 -5.19 -18.21 2.84
C LEU A 79 -3.85 -18.77 3.30
N TYR A 80 -3.78 -20.07 3.60
CA TYR A 80 -2.52 -20.73 3.97
C TYR A 80 -1.50 -20.72 2.83
N GLY A 81 -1.94 -20.89 1.58
CA GLY A 81 -1.08 -20.81 0.40
C GLY A 81 -0.57 -19.40 0.09
N LEU A 82 -1.38 -18.38 0.38
CA LEU A 82 -1.02 -16.96 0.23
C LEU A 82 -0.10 -16.49 1.36
N ALA A 83 -0.21 -17.05 2.56
CA ALA A 83 0.61 -16.68 3.72
C ALA A 83 2.13 -16.65 3.45
N PRO A 84 2.77 -17.68 2.87
CA PRO A 84 4.21 -17.63 2.57
C PRO A 84 4.57 -16.59 1.52
N ILE A 85 3.68 -16.32 0.56
CA ILE A 85 3.89 -15.28 -0.47
C ILE A 85 3.89 -13.90 0.19
N TYR A 86 2.88 -13.61 1.02
CA TYR A 86 2.82 -12.35 1.77
C TYR A 86 3.98 -12.21 2.74
N PHE A 87 4.37 -13.30 3.42
CA PHE A 87 5.53 -13.31 4.30
C PHE A 87 6.82 -13.02 3.55
N LEU A 88 7.01 -13.60 2.36
CA LEU A 88 8.18 -13.34 1.52
C LEU A 88 8.19 -11.91 0.98
N ILE A 89 7.04 -11.38 0.56
CA ILE A 89 6.91 -9.96 0.17
C ILE A 89 7.27 -9.06 1.36
N LEU A 90 6.80 -9.39 2.57
CA LEU A 90 7.11 -8.64 3.78
C LEU A 90 8.60 -8.71 4.11
N LEU A 91 9.23 -9.89 4.00
CA LEU A 91 10.68 -10.04 4.17
C LEU A 91 11.46 -9.25 3.12
N ILE A 92 11.03 -9.24 1.85
CA ILE A 92 11.66 -8.41 0.82
C ILE A 92 11.49 -6.94 1.16
N LEU A 93 10.31 -6.51 1.62
CA LEU A 93 10.04 -5.12 1.94
C LEU A 93 10.86 -4.66 3.16
N GLU A 94 11.00 -5.51 4.17
CA GLU A 94 11.85 -5.28 5.33
C GLU A 94 13.33 -5.25 4.93
N TYR A 95 13.80 -6.27 4.21
CA TYR A 95 15.20 -6.40 3.78
C TYR A 95 15.62 -5.35 2.75
N SER A 96 14.70 -4.89 1.91
CA SER A 96 14.90 -3.80 0.93
C SER A 96 15.10 -2.44 1.61
N GLY A 97 14.99 -2.35 2.94
CA GLY A 97 15.05 -1.09 3.67
C GLY A 97 13.81 -0.21 3.42
N ASP A 98 12.72 -0.83 2.96
CA ASP A 98 11.45 -0.16 2.69
C ASP A 98 10.49 -0.23 3.90
N GLY A 99 10.81 -1.02 4.94
CA GLY A 99 10.09 -1.03 6.22
C GLY A 99 10.24 0.28 7.01
N SER A 100 11.37 0.96 6.84
CA SER A 100 11.51 2.36 7.16
C SER A 100 12.73 2.88 6.41
N ALA A 101 12.50 3.77 5.46
CA ALA A 101 13.48 4.75 5.05
C ALA A 101 14.63 4.26 4.10
N GLY A 102 14.35 4.16 2.78
CA GLY A 102 15.36 4.50 1.76
C GLY A 102 15.71 3.50 0.64
N GLY A 103 14.98 2.40 0.45
CA GLY A 103 15.22 1.47 -0.66
C GLY A 103 14.92 2.04 -2.06
N LYS A 104 15.47 1.40 -3.11
CA LYS A 104 15.22 1.76 -4.53
C LYS A 104 13.74 1.62 -4.91
N ILE A 105 13.04 0.64 -4.34
CA ILE A 105 11.61 0.42 -4.59
C ILE A 105 10.79 1.50 -3.89
N GLY A 106 11.12 1.84 -2.63
CA GLY A 106 10.52 2.98 -1.93
C GLY A 106 10.78 4.32 -2.60
N TRP A 107 11.91 4.49 -3.31
CA TRP A 107 12.16 5.65 -4.18
C TRP A 107 11.21 5.65 -5.39
N VAL A 108 11.07 4.52 -6.10
CA VAL A 108 10.13 4.41 -7.24
C VAL A 108 8.69 4.67 -6.82
N ILE A 109 8.23 4.10 -5.70
CA ILE A 109 6.86 4.28 -5.21
C ILE A 109 6.62 5.74 -4.80
N ARG A 110 7.57 6.39 -4.12
CA ARG A 110 7.48 7.82 -3.80
C ARG A 110 7.49 8.70 -5.04
N SER A 111 8.35 8.39 -6.01
CA SER A 111 8.39 9.09 -7.29
C SER A 111 7.06 8.95 -8.05
N ALA A 112 6.51 7.73 -8.14
CA ALA A 112 5.22 7.48 -8.78
C ALA A 112 4.07 8.22 -8.09
N LYS A 113 4.04 8.21 -6.74
CA LYS A 113 3.04 8.96 -5.96
C LYS A 113 3.17 10.47 -6.20
N SER A 114 4.38 11.01 -6.16
CA SER A 114 4.62 12.44 -6.42
C SER A 114 4.26 12.83 -7.85
N SER A 115 4.53 11.97 -8.84
CA SER A 115 4.11 12.17 -10.23
C SER A 115 2.58 12.16 -10.37
N TRP A 116 1.89 11.26 -9.68
CA TRP A 116 0.42 11.18 -9.68
C TRP A 116 -0.23 12.42 -9.06
N GLU A 117 0.30 12.90 -7.92
CA GLU A 117 -0.16 14.14 -7.28
C GLU A 117 0.02 15.34 -8.21
N ARG A 118 1.18 15.46 -8.88
CA ARG A 118 1.42 16.52 -9.87
C ARG A 118 0.47 16.43 -11.06
N LEU A 119 0.13 15.23 -11.51
CA LEU A 119 -0.78 15.02 -12.63
C LEU A 119 -2.22 15.42 -12.25
N ILE A 120 -2.69 15.02 -11.06
CA ILE A 120 -3.98 15.45 -10.53
C ILE A 120 -4.04 16.97 -10.36
N LEU A 121 -3.00 17.59 -9.80
CA LEU A 121 -2.95 19.04 -9.62
C LEU A 121 -3.01 19.78 -10.97
N ARG A 122 -2.28 19.28 -11.99
CA ARG A 122 -2.37 19.81 -13.37
C ARG A 122 -3.76 19.64 -13.97
N CYS A 123 -4.41 18.50 -13.78
CA CYS A 123 -5.78 18.29 -14.25
C CYS A 123 -6.79 19.24 -13.56
N ASN A 124 -6.52 19.65 -12.33
CA ASN A 124 -7.33 20.63 -11.59
C ASN A 124 -6.92 22.08 -11.88
N GLY A 125 -6.10 22.34 -12.91
CA GLY A 125 -5.70 23.69 -13.31
C GLY A 125 -4.69 24.36 -12.39
N VAL A 126 -4.14 23.64 -11.40
CA VAL A 126 -3.04 24.13 -10.57
C VAL A 126 -1.76 23.94 -11.36
N HIS A 127 -1.36 24.98 -12.07
CA HIS A 127 0.02 25.11 -12.53
C HIS A 127 0.89 25.30 -11.28
N ALA A 128 1.66 24.28 -10.94
CA ALA A 128 2.75 24.45 -10.00
C ALA A 128 3.80 25.32 -10.70
N ASP A 129 3.68 26.64 -10.54
CA ASP A 129 4.83 27.52 -10.70
C ASP A 129 5.92 26.96 -9.78
N CYS A 130 7.09 26.69 -10.36
CA CYS A 130 8.20 26.05 -9.65
C CYS A 130 8.89 26.99 -8.66
N SER A 131 8.27 28.12 -8.31
CA SER A 131 8.54 28.85 -7.09
C SER A 131 7.52 28.41 -6.04
N LEU A 132 7.94 27.52 -5.15
CA LEU A 132 7.37 27.57 -3.80
C LEU A 132 7.66 28.98 -3.30
N ASP A 133 6.66 29.86 -3.37
CA ASP A 133 6.67 31.15 -2.69
C ASP A 133 6.14 30.88 -1.28
N ASP A 134 7.00 30.29 -0.45
CA ASP A 134 6.78 30.10 0.99
C ASP A 134 6.76 31.46 1.74
N GLY A 135 6.90 32.59 1.03
CA GLY A 135 7.24 33.88 1.61
C GLY A 135 8.69 33.96 2.10
N LEU A 136 9.48 32.90 1.94
CA LEU A 136 10.91 32.88 2.16
C LEU A 136 11.58 33.38 0.88
N LYS A 137 12.10 34.61 0.92
CA LYS A 137 12.80 35.26 -0.19
C LYS A 137 13.86 34.31 -0.77
N GLU A 138 13.55 33.78 -1.94
CA GLU A 138 14.41 32.98 -2.78
C GLU A 138 15.61 33.85 -3.22
N GLY A 139 16.71 33.80 -2.47
CA GLY A 139 17.86 34.65 -2.77
C GLY A 139 19.05 34.56 -1.82
N THR A 140 18.84 34.14 -0.57
CA THR A 140 19.95 33.84 0.33
C THR A 140 19.99 32.33 0.55
N ARG A 141 20.90 31.65 -0.14
CA ARG A 141 21.40 30.37 0.36
C ARG A 141 21.93 30.65 1.75
N ASP A 142 21.25 30.12 2.75
CA ASP A 142 21.62 30.30 4.14
C ASP A 142 22.97 29.59 4.34
N GLU A 143 24.04 30.39 4.42
CA GLU A 143 25.43 29.92 4.51
C GLU A 143 25.63 29.04 5.76
N ASP A 144 24.82 29.25 6.79
CA ASP A 144 24.76 28.45 8.01
C ASP A 144 24.27 27.03 7.73
N VAL A 145 23.22 26.87 6.92
CA VAL A 145 22.67 25.55 6.54
C VAL A 145 23.65 24.79 5.64
N GLU A 146 24.34 25.48 4.71
CA GLU A 146 25.39 24.84 3.91
C GLU A 146 26.61 24.45 4.75
N GLY A 147 27.00 25.29 5.71
CA GLY A 147 28.09 25.01 6.66
C GLY A 147 27.79 23.81 7.57
N GLU A 148 26.58 23.76 8.15
CA GLU A 148 26.14 22.63 8.95
C GLU A 148 26.12 21.34 8.13
N ARG A 149 25.67 21.41 6.87
CA ARG A 149 25.65 20.26 5.98
C ARG A 149 27.06 19.72 5.72
N ILE A 150 28.03 20.58 5.45
CA ILE A 150 29.44 20.18 5.26
C ILE A 150 29.99 19.56 6.53
N PHE A 151 29.76 20.19 7.69
CA PHE A 151 30.20 19.68 9.00
C PHE A 151 29.65 18.29 9.30
N VAL A 152 28.35 18.06 9.01
CA VAL A 152 27.70 16.76 9.21
C VAL A 152 28.29 15.69 8.28
N TYR A 153 28.60 16.03 7.04
CA TYR A 153 29.22 15.09 6.09
C TYR A 153 30.64 14.71 6.50
N GLU A 154 31.45 15.68 6.93
CA GLU A 154 32.83 15.42 7.34
C GLU A 154 32.92 14.63 8.65
N ASN A 155 31.99 14.85 9.58
CA ASN A 155 32.01 14.25 10.92
C ASN A 155 30.98 13.12 11.10
N ILE A 156 30.47 12.56 10.01
CA ILE A 156 29.33 11.61 10.03
C ILE A 156 29.60 10.40 10.93
N ASP A 157 30.83 9.87 10.95
CA ASP A 157 31.18 8.69 11.72
C ASP A 157 31.29 8.96 13.22
N GLN A 158 31.66 10.18 13.61
CA GLN A 158 31.66 10.61 15.01
C GLN A 158 30.23 10.92 15.48
N LEU A 159 29.43 11.56 14.63
CA LEU A 159 28.05 11.96 14.91
C LEU A 159 27.09 10.76 14.99
N LYS A 160 27.38 9.64 14.32
CA LYS A 160 26.61 8.38 14.46
C LYS A 160 26.52 7.88 15.90
N HIS A 161 27.52 8.16 16.72
CA HIS A 161 27.56 7.69 18.11
C HIS A 161 27.03 8.71 19.13
N SER A 162 27.01 10.00 18.80
CA SER A 162 26.68 11.09 19.72
C SER A 162 25.36 11.82 19.39
N ALA A 163 24.96 11.87 18.12
CA ALA A 163 23.81 12.63 17.67
C ALA A 163 22.61 11.69 17.36
N PRO A 164 21.50 11.78 18.12
CA PRO A 164 20.30 10.98 17.87
C PRO A 164 19.70 11.20 16.48
N ILE A 165 19.91 12.40 15.92
CA ILE A 165 19.43 12.83 14.60
C ILE A 165 20.05 11.99 13.47
N VAL A 166 21.32 11.65 13.59
CA VAL A 166 22.02 10.79 12.62
C VAL A 166 21.67 9.32 12.88
N TYR A 167 21.51 8.93 14.14
CA TYR A 167 21.17 7.56 14.53
C TYR A 167 19.76 7.13 14.10
N GLN A 168 18.78 8.03 14.15
CA GLN A 168 17.38 7.74 13.76
C GLN A 168 17.07 8.10 12.30
N ASP A 169 18.08 8.44 11.49
CA ASP A 169 17.89 8.93 10.12
C ASP A 169 16.87 10.09 10.03
N LEU A 170 16.85 11.01 11.01
CA LEU A 170 15.92 12.15 11.05
C LEU A 170 16.11 13.10 9.86
N TRP A 171 17.25 13.06 9.18
CA TRP A 171 17.46 13.73 7.89
C TRP A 171 16.47 13.27 6.80
N LYS A 172 15.76 12.15 6.99
CA LYS A 172 14.67 11.68 6.11
C LYS A 172 13.32 12.35 6.39
N ILE A 173 13.17 13.07 7.50
CA ILE A 173 11.96 13.85 7.84
C ILE A 173 11.96 15.19 7.10
N TYR A 174 13.13 15.70 6.72
CA TYR A 174 13.28 16.82 5.80
C TYR A 174 13.55 16.27 4.39
N PRO A 175 12.55 16.18 3.50
CA PRO A 175 12.83 15.84 2.12
C PRO A 175 13.82 16.88 1.56
N PRO A 176 14.86 16.47 0.80
CA PRO A 176 15.67 17.45 0.08
C PRO A 176 14.74 18.29 -0.80
N SER A 177 14.90 19.62 -0.77
CA SER A 177 14.29 20.48 -1.78
C SER A 177 14.63 19.88 -3.15
N VAL A 178 13.62 19.81 -4.02
CA VAL A 178 13.65 19.00 -5.23
C VAL A 178 14.66 19.57 -6.23
N GLY A 179 15.94 19.33 -5.99
CA GLY A 179 17.06 19.78 -6.80
C GLY A 179 17.33 18.81 -7.94
N LEU A 180 17.64 19.39 -9.10
CA LEU A 180 18.13 18.81 -10.35
C LEU A 180 17.12 18.24 -11.37
N PHE A 181 16.01 17.59 -11.00
CA PHE A 181 15.09 17.05 -12.02
C PHE A 181 13.94 17.99 -12.43
N GLY A 182 13.68 19.06 -11.67
CA GLY A 182 12.74 20.11 -12.09
C GLY A 182 13.22 20.92 -13.30
N THR A 183 14.54 20.99 -13.52
CA THR A 183 15.15 21.83 -14.55
C THR A 183 15.23 21.17 -15.93
N MET A 184 15.04 19.84 -16.04
CA MET A 184 15.04 19.15 -17.34
C MET A 184 13.65 19.04 -17.99
N ALA A 185 12.57 19.38 -17.28
CA ALA A 185 11.21 19.43 -17.83
C ALA A 185 10.80 20.82 -18.36
N ALA A 186 11.77 21.74 -18.46
CA ALA A 186 11.60 23.11 -18.93
C ALA A 186 12.30 23.38 -20.29
N PHE A 187 12.40 22.35 -21.13
CA PHE A 187 12.71 22.48 -22.56
C PHE A 187 11.58 21.87 -23.40
#